data_AF-A0A4S8MBY8-F1
#
_entry.id   AF-A0A4S8MBY8-F1
#
_cell.length_a   1.000
_cell.length_b   1.000
_cell.length_c   1.000
_cell.angle_alpha   90.00
_cell.angle_beta   90.00
_cell.angle_gamma   90.00
#
_symmetry.space_group_name_H-M   'P 1'
#
loop_
_entity.id
_entity.type
_entity.pdbx_description
1 polymer ?
#
loop_
_entity_poly.entity_id
_entity_poly.type
_entity_poly.pdbx_seq_one_letter_code
_entity_poly.pdbx_strand_id
1 'polypeptide(L)'
;GILTPQEIDLLSFVVVSREEAFAFCYAEKGSFKREIYPDYEIPVIEHVPWQRPPIRIPFALKEQVIKQIEEEEKAGRFEPTVSSYRSSMFPVAKKNG
;
A
#
# COMPACT_ATOMS: atom_id res chain seq x y z
N GLY A 1 -18.98 8.00 -25.73
CA GLY A 1 -20.45 7.98 -25.73
C GLY A 1 -20.94 8.39 -24.36
N ILE A 2 -22.07 9.08 -24.29
CA ILE A 2 -22.72 9.42 -23.02
C ILE A 2 -23.63 8.24 -22.66
N LEU A 3 -23.56 7.76 -21.42
CA LEU A 3 -24.42 6.67 -20.94
C LEU A 3 -25.88 7.12 -20.94
N THR A 4 -26.77 6.22 -21.35
CA THR A 4 -28.22 6.40 -21.23
C THR A 4 -28.66 6.30 -19.76
N PRO A 5 -29.83 6.85 -19.39
CA PRO A 5 -30.35 6.71 -18.03
C PRO A 5 -30.46 5.25 -17.57
N GLN A 6 -30.90 4.35 -18.45
CA GLN A 6 -31.04 2.92 -18.14
C GLN A 6 -29.68 2.24 -17.89
N GLU A 7 -28.63 2.64 -18.61
CA GLU A 7 -27.28 2.14 -18.37
C GLU A 7 -26.71 2.63 -17.04
N ILE A 8 -27.03 3.87 -16.64
CA ILE A 8 -26.65 4.42 -15.32
C ILE A 8 -27.36 3.67 -14.20
N ASP A 9 -28.67 3.38 -14.36
CA ASP A 9 -29.44 2.62 -13.37
C ASP A 9 -28.86 1.20 -13.19
N LEU A 10 -28.55 0.52 -14.30
CA LEU A 10 -27.92 -0.79 -14.27
C LEU A 10 -26.54 -0.74 -13.59
N LEU A 11 -25.72 0.26 -13.92
CA LEU A 11 -24.40 0.40 -13.32
C LEU A 11 -24.51 0.64 -11.81
N SER A 12 -25.41 1.52 -11.39
CA SER A 12 -25.68 1.82 -9.98
C SER A 12 -26.12 0.57 -9.23
N PHE A 13 -27.04 -0.20 -9.82
CA PHE A 13 -27.47 -1.47 -9.26
C PHE A 13 -26.31 -2.46 -9.10
N VAL A 14 -25.44 -2.61 -10.10
CA VAL A 14 -24.27 -3.51 -10.04
C VAL A 14 -23.27 -3.08 -8.98
N VAL A 15 -22.97 -1.78 -8.89
CA VAL A 15 -22.02 -1.23 -7.91
C VAL A 15 -22.52 -1.48 -6.49
N VAL A 16 -23.79 -1.18 -6.20
CA VAL A 16 -24.38 -1.42 -4.86
C VAL A 16 -24.47 -2.91 -4.57
N SER A 17 -24.91 -3.73 -5.54
CA SER A 17 -25.04 -5.18 -5.34
C SER A 17 -23.71 -5.90 -5.14
N ARG A 18 -22.58 -5.25 -5.48
CA ARG A 18 -21.22 -5.79 -5.36
C ARG A 18 -20.30 -4.80 -4.67
N GLU A 19 -20.82 -4.03 -3.72
CA GLU A 19 -20.07 -2.95 -3.07
C GLU A 19 -18.76 -3.44 -2.44
N GLU A 20 -18.74 -4.64 -1.86
CA GLU A 20 -17.54 -5.27 -1.29
C GLU A 20 -16.45 -5.62 -2.32
N ALA A 21 -16.77 -5.63 -3.61
CA ALA A 21 -15.79 -5.85 -4.67
C ALA A 21 -15.02 -4.56 -5.03
N PHE A 22 -15.48 -3.41 -4.56
CA PHE A 22 -14.87 -2.11 -4.81
C PHE A 22 -14.22 -1.57 -3.53
N ALA A 23 -13.10 -0.87 -3.69
CA ALA A 23 -12.50 -0.09 -2.61
C ALA A 23 -12.60 1.39 -2.99
N PHE A 24 -13.43 2.13 -2.27
CA PHE A 24 -13.58 3.59 -2.40
C PHE A 24 -12.53 4.33 -1.59
N CYS A 25 -11.97 3.69 -0.56
CA CYS A 25 -10.82 4.18 0.17
C CYS A 25 -9.75 3.09 0.37
N TYR A 26 -8.54 3.50 0.75
CA TYR A 26 -7.45 2.55 0.99
C TYR A 26 -7.74 1.55 2.11
N ALA A 27 -8.58 1.90 3.09
CA ALA A 27 -8.95 1.01 4.19
C ALA A 27 -9.87 -0.14 3.75
N GLU A 28 -10.60 0.02 2.65
CA GLU A 28 -11.47 -1.01 2.05
C GLU A 28 -10.70 -1.94 1.10
N LYS A 29 -9.40 -1.68 0.89
CA LYS A 29 -8.57 -2.52 0.03
C LYS A 29 -8.57 -3.95 0.55
N GLY A 30 -9.07 -4.88 -0.26
CA GLY A 30 -9.01 -6.31 0.04
C GLY A 30 -7.58 -6.87 0.08
N SER A 31 -7.41 -7.90 0.89
CA SER A 31 -6.20 -8.74 0.95
C SER A 31 -6.54 -10.18 0.57
N PHE A 32 -5.57 -10.92 0.06
CA PHE A 32 -5.77 -12.34 -0.22
C PHE A 32 -6.00 -13.11 1.08
N LYS A 33 -6.97 -14.03 1.05
CA LYS A 33 -7.23 -14.97 2.14
C LYS A 33 -6.02 -15.87 2.33
N ARG A 34 -5.48 -15.93 3.55
CA ARG A 34 -4.26 -16.67 3.89
C ARG A 34 -4.44 -18.19 3.72
N GLU A 35 -5.68 -18.69 3.76
CA GLU A 35 -5.99 -20.10 3.49
C GLU A 35 -5.83 -20.47 2.01
N ILE A 36 -5.98 -19.49 1.11
CA ILE A 36 -5.86 -19.68 -0.34
C ILE A 36 -4.44 -19.30 -0.81
N TYR A 37 -3.89 -18.23 -0.23
CA TYR A 37 -2.56 -17.71 -0.53
C TYR A 37 -1.77 -17.60 0.78
N PRO A 38 -1.00 -18.64 1.16
CA PRO A 38 -0.17 -18.59 2.35
C PRO A 38 0.96 -17.55 2.21
N ASP A 39 1.59 -17.20 3.32
CA ASP A 39 2.72 -16.27 3.34
C ASP A 39 3.82 -16.75 2.39
N TYR A 40 4.39 -15.80 1.65
CA TYR A 40 5.47 -16.09 0.71
C TYR A 40 6.80 -16.27 1.45
N GLU A 41 7.44 -17.43 1.27
CA GLU A 41 8.79 -17.68 1.75
C GLU A 41 9.82 -17.18 0.73
N ILE A 42 10.61 -16.18 1.12
CA ILE A 42 11.67 -15.64 0.25
C ILE A 42 12.82 -16.65 0.21
N PRO A 43 13.18 -17.21 -0.95
CA PRO A 43 14.33 -18.11 -1.05
C PRO A 43 15.62 -17.31 -0.80
N VAL A 44 16.47 -17.84 0.09
CA VAL A 44 17.75 -17.23 0.45
C VAL A 44 18.90 -18.17 0.08
N ILE A 45 20.03 -17.58 -0.32
CA ILE A 45 21.33 -18.26 -0.37
C ILE A 45 22.11 -17.94 0.91
N GLU A 46 23.23 -18.63 1.17
CA GLU A 46 24.09 -18.27 2.29
C GLU A 46 24.64 -16.83 2.11
N HIS A 47 24.35 -15.96 3.08
CA HIS A 47 24.80 -14.57 3.08
C HIS A 47 24.79 -13.95 4.47
N VAL A 48 25.45 -12.81 4.61
CA VAL A 48 25.39 -11.98 5.81
C VAL A 48 24.29 -10.93 5.62
N PRO A 49 23.38 -10.75 6.60
CA PRO A 49 22.38 -9.68 6.55
C PRO A 49 23.04 -8.29 6.39
N TRP A 50 22.48 -7.44 5.55
CA TRP A 50 23.05 -6.11 5.30
C TRP A 50 22.38 -5.04 6.16
N GLN A 51 23.20 -4.13 6.69
CA GLN A 51 22.76 -2.92 7.38
C GLN A 51 23.32 -1.71 6.62
N ARG A 52 22.44 -0.93 6.00
CA ARG A 52 22.81 0.34 5.37
C ARG A 52 22.20 1.51 6.16
N PRO A 53 22.99 2.57 6.46
CA PRO A 53 22.47 3.74 7.15
C PRO A 53 21.42 4.47 6.30
N PRO A 54 20.45 5.15 6.94
CA PRO A 54 19.42 5.88 6.22
C PRO A 54 20.01 7.12 5.52
N ILE A 55 19.49 7.44 4.33
CA ILE A 55 19.81 8.70 3.65
C ILE A 55 19.10 9.83 4.40
N ARG A 56 19.81 10.93 4.64
CA ARG A 56 19.24 12.10 5.32
C ARG A 56 18.12 12.70 4.46
N ILE A 57 16.92 12.76 5.02
CA ILE A 57 15.76 13.39 4.39
C ILE A 57 15.92 14.92 4.49
N PRO A 58 15.71 15.67 3.38
CA PRO A 58 15.66 17.13 3.43
C PRO A 58 14.65 17.62 4.46
N PHE A 59 15.02 18.60 5.29
CA PHE A 59 14.16 19.08 6.38
C PHE A 59 12.77 19.53 5.90
N ALA A 60 12.72 20.19 4.74
CA ALA A 60 11.47 20.64 4.10
C ALA A 60 10.47 19.51 3.81
N LEU A 61 10.92 18.26 3.68
CA LEU A 61 10.07 17.10 3.39
C LEU A 61 9.77 16.24 4.63
N LYS A 62 10.38 16.54 5.78
CA LYS A 62 10.38 15.65 6.94
C LYS A 62 8.96 15.33 7.43
N GLU A 63 8.14 16.37 7.62
CA GLU A 63 6.76 16.20 8.12
C GLU A 63 5.88 15.41 7.13
N GLN A 64 6.02 15.68 5.84
CA GLN A 64 5.28 14.95 4.79
C GLN A 64 5.64 13.47 4.78
N VAL A 65 6.93 13.14 4.91
CA VAL A 65 7.39 11.74 4.94
C VAL A 65 6.92 11.03 6.20
N ILE A 66 6.95 11.69 7.37
CA ILE A 66 6.43 11.12 8.62
C ILE A 66 4.94 10.80 8.48
N LYS A 67 4.14 11.76 7.99
CA LYS A 67 2.69 11.57 7.78
C LYS A 67 2.42 10.40 6.83
N GLN A 68 3.17 10.29 5.74
CA GLN A 68 3.04 9.16 4.82
C GLN A 68 3.32 7.84 5.53
N ILE A 69 4.42 7.72 6.27
CA ILE A 69 4.75 6.47 6.98
C ILE A 69 3.64 6.07 7.96
N GLU A 70 3.09 7.03 8.72
CA GLU A 70 1.98 6.78 9.66
C GLU A 70 0.69 6.35 8.94
N GLU A 71 0.38 6.92 7.77
CA GLU A 71 -0.77 6.53 6.95
C GLU A 71 -0.59 5.11 6.36
N GLU A 72 0.62 4.79 5.92
CA GLU A 72 0.98 3.46 5.40
C GLU A 72 0.98 2.38 6.50
N GLU A 73 1.38 2.74 7.72
CA GLU A 73 1.27 1.88 8.91
C GLU A 73 -0.20 1.63 9.27
N LYS A 74 -1.04 2.69 9.31
CA LYS A 74 -2.49 2.55 9.52
C LYS A 74 -3.17 1.72 8.43
N ALA A 75 -2.68 1.80 7.20
CA ALA A 75 -3.15 0.98 6.08
C ALA A 75 -2.64 -0.48 6.12
N GLY A 76 -1.82 -0.86 7.12
CA GLY A 76 -1.27 -2.19 7.28
C GLY A 76 -0.19 -2.56 6.25
N ARG A 77 0.40 -1.57 5.56
CA ARG A 77 1.49 -1.80 4.59
C ARG A 77 2.87 -1.77 5.24
N PHE A 78 3.01 -0.97 6.30
CA PHE A 78 4.23 -0.92 7.12
C PHE A 78 3.95 -1.40 8.54
N GLU A 79 4.97 -2.02 9.12
CA GLU A 79 4.94 -2.50 10.50
C GLU A 79 6.28 -2.15 11.17
N PRO A 80 6.28 -1.69 12.43
CA PRO A 80 7.50 -1.54 13.21
C PRO A 80 8.21 -2.89 13.37
N THR A 81 9.51 -2.93 13.11
CA THR A 81 10.29 -4.17 13.18
C THR A 81 11.70 -3.94 13.71
N VAL A 82 12.29 -5.00 14.26
CA VAL A 82 13.71 -5.08 14.60
C VAL A 82 14.31 -6.14 13.70
N SER A 83 15.07 -5.71 12.69
CA SER A 83 15.60 -6.60 11.65
C SER A 83 17.12 -6.48 11.51
N SER A 84 17.75 -7.62 11.21
CA SER A 84 19.14 -7.69 10.78
C SER A 84 19.34 -7.11 9.38
N TYR A 85 18.27 -6.98 8.58
CA TYR A 85 18.26 -6.31 7.29
C TYR A 85 17.79 -4.86 7.42
N ARG A 86 18.57 -3.94 6.85
CA ARG A 86 18.17 -2.54 6.71
C ARG A 86 18.70 -1.94 5.42
N SER A 87 17.79 -1.44 4.61
CA SER A 87 18.13 -0.70 3.38
C SER A 87 17.97 0.80 3.59
N SER A 88 18.74 1.59 2.83
CA SER A 88 18.60 3.04 2.79
C SER A 88 17.32 3.43 2.02
N MET A 89 16.53 4.34 2.58
CA MET A 89 15.30 4.87 1.96
C MET A 89 15.49 6.33 1.57
N PHE A 90 14.85 6.77 0.49
CA PHE A 90 14.76 8.18 0.11
C PHE A 90 13.36 8.50 -0.44
N PRO A 91 12.79 9.68 -0.11
CA PRO A 91 11.46 10.05 -0.57
C PRO A 91 11.47 10.50 -2.03
N VAL A 92 10.42 10.16 -2.76
CA VAL A 92 10.19 10.61 -4.14
C VAL A 92 8.77 11.18 -4.24
N ALA A 93 8.68 12.46 -4.60
CA ALA A 93 7.38 13.08 -4.87
C ALA A 93 6.77 12.47 -6.14
N LYS A 94 5.59 11.88 -6.01
CA LYS A 94 4.78 11.43 -7.14
C LYS A 94 3.94 12.61 -7.66
N LYS A 95 3.70 12.66 -8.96
CA LYS A 95 2.66 13.55 -9.51
C LYS A 95 1.30 13.03 -9.03
N ASN A 96 0.36 13.95 -8.80
CA ASN A 96 -1.02 13.57 -8.58
C ASN A 96 -1.50 12.79 -9.82
N GLY A 97 -2.03 11.59 -9.58
CA GLY A 97 -2.67 10.77 -10.60
C GLY A 97 -4.01 11.33 -11.01
#